data_AF-A0A3Q9IR64-F1
#
_entry.id   AF-A0A3Q9IR64-F1
#
_cell.length_a   1.000
_cell.length_b   1.000
_cell.length_c   1.000
_cell.angle_alpha   90.00
_cell.angle_beta   90.00
_cell.angle_gamma   90.00
#
_symmetry.space_group_name_H-M   'P 1'
#
loop_
_entity.id
_entity.type
_entity.pdbx_description
1 polymer ?
#
loop_
_entity_poly.entity_id
_entity_poly.type
_entity_poly.pdbx_seq_one_letter_code
_entity_poly.pdbx_strand_id
1 'polypeptide(L)'
;MTTSERKRFDELQRRLSENPSSRMSFFANVTGIEQPELANNPYDNWARRATFENKAICMYLGIEYNEDDFTTSGEALARSWAQSLPGKE
;
A
#
# COMPACT_ATOMS: atom_id res chain seq x y z
N MET A 1 11.34 -4.20 3.39
CA MET A 1 10.41 -4.74 4.40
C MET A 1 10.59 -6.25 4.57
N THR A 2 10.58 -6.76 5.81
CA THR A 2 10.65 -8.20 6.10
C THR A 2 9.28 -8.90 5.96
N THR A 3 9.26 -10.23 5.87
CA THR A 3 8.02 -11.02 5.76
C THR A 3 7.07 -10.81 6.96
N SER A 4 7.62 -10.65 8.16
CA SER A 4 6.83 -10.41 9.38
C SER A 4 6.22 -9.01 9.40
N GLU A 5 6.96 -8.01 8.93
CA GLU A 5 6.49 -6.64 8.78
C GLU A 5 5.40 -6.56 7.71
N ARG A 6 5.59 -7.24 6.57
CA ARG A 6 4.57 -7.35 5.51
C ARG A 6 3.26 -7.90 6.05
N LYS A 7 3.32 -8.97 6.84
CA LYS A 7 2.12 -9.57 7.44
C LYS A 7 1.39 -8.62 8.39
N ARG A 8 2.13 -7.82 9.17
CA ARG A 8 1.55 -6.79 10.07
C ARG A 8 0.94 -5.64 9.28
N PHE A 9 1.60 -5.23 8.20
CA PHE A 9 1.11 -4.23 7.27
C PHE A 9 -0.23 -4.66 6.66
N ASP A 10 -0.27 -5.85 6.05
CA ASP A 10 -1.47 -6.36 5.37
C ASP A 10 -2.64 -6.55 6.36
N GLU A 11 -2.37 -7.01 7.59
CA GLU A 11 -3.39 -7.14 8.63
C GLU A 11 -3.96 -5.78 9.08
N LEU A 12 -3.11 -4.76 9.25
CA LEU A 12 -3.58 -3.42 9.61
C LEU A 12 -4.35 -2.77 8.45
N GLN A 13 -3.84 -2.89 7.22
CA GLN A 13 -4.51 -2.40 6.02
C GLN A 13 -5.89 -3.06 5.85
N ARG A 14 -6.01 -4.37 6.11
CA ARG A 14 -7.29 -5.10 6.09
C ARG A 14 -8.26 -4.54 7.13
N ARG A 15 -7.81 -4.36 8.38
CA ARG A 15 -8.66 -3.80 9.45
C ARG A 15 -9.14 -2.38 9.14
N LEU A 16 -8.28 -1.55 8.56
CA LEU A 16 -8.66 -0.20 8.12
C LEU A 16 -9.66 -0.27 6.94
N SER A 17 -9.52 -1.24 6.03
CA SER A 17 -10.47 -1.41 4.92
C SER A 17 -11.83 -1.94 5.38
N GLU A 18 -11.86 -2.79 6.40
CA GLU A 18 -13.08 -3.36 6.98
C GLU A 18 -13.90 -2.34 7.78
N ASN A 19 -13.26 -1.30 8.33
CA ASN A 19 -13.94 -0.27 9.12
C ASN A 19 -13.61 1.15 8.62
N PRO A 20 -14.51 1.75 7.81
CA PRO A 20 -14.32 3.10 7.26
C PRO A 20 -14.14 4.19 8.32
N SER A 21 -14.81 4.10 9.46
CA SER A 21 -14.70 5.08 10.54
C SER A 21 -13.33 5.03 11.23
N SER A 22 -12.84 3.81 11.51
CA SER A 22 -11.50 3.59 12.03
C SER A 22 -10.44 4.06 11.04
N ARG A 23 -10.66 3.86 9.74
CA ARG A 23 -9.79 4.35 8.68
C ARG A 23 -9.67 5.86 8.66
N MET A 24 -10.80 6.57 8.66
CA MET A 24 -10.78 8.04 8.67
C MET A 24 -10.09 8.56 9.94
N SER A 25 -10.41 7.98 11.09
CA SER A 25 -9.81 8.37 12.38
C SER A 25 -8.30 8.12 12.40
N PHE A 26 -7.85 6.99 11.84
CA PHE A 26 -6.44 6.65 11.73
C PHE A 26 -5.68 7.69 10.90
N PHE A 27 -6.10 7.92 9.66
CA PHE A 27 -5.39 8.83 8.76
C PHE A 27 -5.51 10.30 9.16
N ALA A 28 -6.57 10.71 9.86
CA ALA A 28 -6.68 12.05 10.42
C ALA A 28 -5.68 12.32 11.55
N ASN A 29 -5.26 11.28 12.28
CA ASN A 29 -4.31 11.37 13.39
C ASN A 29 -2.85 11.18 12.97
N VAL A 30 -2.59 10.89 11.69
CA VAL A 30 -1.22 10.76 11.17
C VAL A 30 -0.57 12.14 11.17
N THR A 31 0.54 12.26 11.89
CA THR A 31 1.36 13.47 11.96
C THR A 31 2.74 13.17 11.38
N GLY A 32 3.39 14.17 10.77
CA GLY A 32 4.73 14.01 10.16
C GLY A 32 4.74 13.45 8.73
N ILE A 33 3.57 13.27 8.11
CA ILE A 33 3.44 12.95 6.69
C ILE A 33 2.52 13.97 6.05
N GLU A 34 3.00 14.66 5.01
CA GLU A 34 2.19 15.61 4.26
C GLU A 34 1.05 14.90 3.53
N GLN A 35 -0.16 15.46 3.65
CA GLN A 35 -1.30 14.97 2.89
C GLN A 35 -1.07 15.21 1.40
N PRO A 36 -1.44 14.26 0.53
CA PRO A 36 -1.21 14.38 -0.90
C PRO A 36 -2.01 15.55 -1.47
N GLU A 37 -1.35 16.42 -2.23
CA GLU A 37 -2.04 17.44 -3.01
C GLU A 37 -2.90 16.82 -4.10
N LEU A 38 -4.08 17.41 -4.32
CA LEU A 38 -5.00 17.01 -5.36
C LEU A 38 -4.32 17.11 -6.73
N ALA A 39 -4.24 15.98 -7.43
CA ALA A 39 -3.80 15.94 -8.82
C ALA A 39 -4.99 16.15 -9.77
N ASN A 40 -4.73 16.75 -10.94
CA ASN A 40 -5.75 16.96 -11.98
C ASN A 40 -6.23 15.63 -12.61
N ASN A 41 -5.43 14.58 -12.53
CA ASN A 41 -5.73 13.27 -13.09
C ASN A 41 -6.16 12.30 -11.97
N PRO A 42 -7.30 11.59 -12.13
CA PRO A 42 -7.76 10.61 -11.15
C PRO A 42 -6.75 9.49 -10.85
N TYR A 43 -5.95 9.06 -11.84
CA TYR A 43 -4.91 8.04 -11.62
C TYR A 43 -3.80 8.56 -10.69
N ASP A 44 -3.28 9.75 -10.96
CA ASP A 44 -2.23 10.36 -10.13
C ASP A 44 -2.74 10.66 -8.72
N ASN A 45 -4.01 11.03 -8.60
CA ASN A 45 -4.64 11.27 -7.31
C ASN A 45 -4.77 9.97 -6.51
N TRP A 46 -5.16 8.87 -7.15
CA TRP A 46 -5.17 7.55 -6.52
C TRP A 46 -3.76 7.09 -6.11
N ALA A 47 -2.78 7.22 -6.99
CA ALA A 47 -1.40 6.82 -6.72
C ALA A 47 -0.81 7.58 -5.52
N ARG A 48 -0.96 8.92 -5.50
CA ARG A 48 -0.50 9.76 -4.38
C ARG A 48 -1.17 9.39 -3.06
N ARG A 49 -2.48 9.09 -3.08
CA ARG A 49 -3.20 8.61 -1.90
C ARG A 49 -2.69 7.25 -1.43
N ALA A 50 -2.45 6.31 -2.34
CA ALA A 50 -1.91 5.00 -2.01
C ALA A 50 -0.52 5.12 -1.35
N THR A 51 0.36 5.97 -1.90
CA THR A 51 1.68 6.23 -1.32
C THR A 51 1.57 6.83 0.09
N PHE A 52 0.70 7.83 0.28
CA PHE A 52 0.45 8.42 1.59
C PHE A 52 -0.02 7.39 2.61
N GLU A 53 -1.01 6.58 2.24
CA GLU A 53 -1.58 5.56 3.13
C GLU A 53 -0.56 4.49 3.49
N ASN A 54 0.22 4.00 2.53
CA ASN A 54 1.27 3.01 2.77
C ASN A 54 2.33 3.58 3.73
N LYS A 55 2.77 4.82 3.51
CA LYS A 55 3.75 5.49 4.37
C LYS A 55 3.21 5.69 5.80
N ALA A 56 1.94 6.07 5.95
CA ALA A 56 1.28 6.22 7.24
C ALA A 56 1.18 4.91 8.01
N ILE A 57 0.84 3.82 7.33
CA ILE A 57 0.77 2.48 7.93
C ILE A 57 2.18 2.02 8.36
N CYS A 58 3.19 2.19 7.51
CA CYS A 58 4.58 1.88 7.86
C CYS A 58 5.05 2.67 9.08
N MET A 59 4.83 3.98 9.10
CA MET A 59 5.22 4.85 10.21
C MET A 59 4.53 4.43 11.52
N TYR A 60 3.22 4.14 11.47
CA TYR A 60 2.48 3.67 12.65
C TYR A 60 3.00 2.33 13.19
N LEU A 61 3.43 1.44 12.30
CA LEU A 61 3.99 0.13 12.67
C LEU A 61 5.49 0.20 13.05
N GLY A 62 6.13 1.37 12.93
CA GLY A 62 7.57 1.53 13.14
C GLY A 62 8.42 0.84 12.07
N ILE A 63 7.86 0.62 10.88
CA ILE A 63 8.52 -0.01 9.74
C ILE A 63 9.14 1.09 8.88
N GLU A 64 10.37 0.88 8.44
CA GLU A 64 11.01 1.77 7.46
C GLU A 64 10.26 1.68 6.13
N TYR A 65 9.76 2.82 5.64
CA TYR A 65 9.07 2.89 4.37
C TYR A 65 10.08 2.87 3.22
N ASN A 66 9.98 1.87 2.36
CA ASN A 66 10.66 1.83 1.06
C ASN A 66 9.61 1.66 -0.04
N GLU A 67 9.64 2.52 -1.05
CA GLU A 67 8.72 2.50 -2.19
C GLU A 67 8.81 1.18 -2.98
N ASP A 68 10.01 0.59 -3.07
CA ASP A 68 10.23 -0.67 -3.78
C ASP A 68 9.45 -1.84 -3.15
N ASP A 69 9.16 -1.79 -1.84
CA ASP A 69 8.37 -2.82 -1.16
C ASP A 69 6.88 -2.82 -1.57
N PHE A 70 6.42 -1.75 -2.19
CA PHE A 70 5.04 -1.57 -2.66
C PHE A 70 4.93 -1.53 -4.18
N THR A 71 6.07 -1.44 -4.86
CA THR A 71 6.13 -1.40 -6.31
C THR A 71 6.13 -2.83 -6.84
N THR A 72 4.98 -3.30 -7.29
CA THR A 72 4.91 -4.59 -8.00
C THR A 72 5.58 -4.41 -9.36
N SER A 73 6.78 -4.98 -9.54
CA SER A 73 7.41 -5.05 -10.87
C SER A 73 6.43 -5.71 -11.85
N GLY A 74 6.05 -4.98 -12.91
CA GLY A 74 5.15 -5.49 -13.94
C GLY A 74 5.68 -6.77 -14.59
N GLU A 75 7.01 -6.95 -14.63
CA GLU A 75 7.65 -8.17 -15.09
C GLU A 75 7.45 -9.34 -14.11
N ALA A 76 7.59 -9.08 -12.80
CA ALA A 76 7.33 -10.10 -11.78
C ALA A 76 5.86 -10.54 -11.77
N LEU A 77 4.94 -9.58 -11.95
CA LEU A 77 3.51 -9.85 -12.05
C LEU A 77 3.18 -10.65 -13.33
N ALA A 78 3.73 -10.24 -14.47
CA ALA A 78 3.56 -10.95 -15.73
C ALA A 78 4.11 -12.38 -15.66
N ARG A 79 5.26 -12.60 -15.02
CA ARG A 79 5.83 -13.94 -14.79
C ARG A 79 4.93 -14.78 -13.88
N SER A 80 4.40 -14.22 -12.80
CA SER A 80 3.45 -14.91 -11.92
C SER A 80 2.16 -15.30 -12.65
N TRP A 81 1.60 -14.40 -13.45
CA TRP A 81 0.41 -14.71 -14.27
C TRP A 81 0.70 -15.75 -15.35
N ALA A 82 1.85 -15.66 -16.01
CA ALA A 82 2.28 -16.64 -17.01
C ALA A 82 2.47 -18.05 -16.44
N GLN A 83 2.77 -18.19 -15.14
CA GLN A 83 2.82 -19.50 -14.46
C GLN A 83 1.43 -20.11 -14.21
N SER A 84 0.39 -19.27 -14.16
CA SER A 84 -1.00 -19.70 -13.93
C SER A 84 -1.79 -19.97 -15.23
N LEU A 85 -1.17 -19.76 -16.40
CA LEU A 85 -1.80 -20.04 -17.69
C LEU A 85 -1.80 -21.56 -17.96
N PRO A 86 -2.97 -22.18 -18.20
CA PRO A 86 -3.02 -23.58 -18.59
C PRO A 86 -2.47 -23.72 -20.02
N GLY A 87 -1.39 -24.48 -20.18
CA GLY A 87 -0.76 -24.74 -21.49
C GLY A 87 0.74 -24.48 -21.54
N LYS A 88 1.50 -24.87 -20.50
CA LYS A 88 2.94 -25.12 -20.62
C LYS A 88 3.21 -26.62 -20.42
N GLU A 89 2.66 -27.43 -21.31
CA GLU A 89 3.21 -28.74 -21.67
C GLU A 89 3.76 -28.66 -23.09
#